data_AF-A0A2K3PRY7-F1
#
_entry.id   AF-A0A2K3PRY7-F1
#
_cell.length_a   1.000
_cell.length_b   1.000
_cell.length_c   1.000
_cell.angle_alpha   90.00
_cell.angle_beta   90.00
_cell.angle_gamma   90.00
#
_symmetry.space_group_name_H-M   'P 1'
#
loop_
_entity.id
_entity.type
_entity.pdbx_description
1 polymer ?
#
loop_
_entity_poly.entity_id
_entity_poly.type
_entity_poly.pdbx_seq_one_letter_code
_entity_poly.pdbx_strand_id
1 'polypeptide(L)' 'MDDDQVLWPECGWQPVGLTDLITAAAVKKAYRKATLCIHPDKVQQKGANLQQKYIAEKVFDLLKFFPKLVVAGWDLL' A
#
# COMPACT_ATOMS: atom_id res chain seq x y z
N MET A 1 17.01 12.68 -4.33
CA MET A 1 15.73 12.10 -4.78
C MET A 1 16.10 10.70 -5.20
N ASP A 2 16.09 9.76 -4.27
CA ASP A 2 16.32 8.35 -4.58
C ASP A 2 15.12 7.88 -5.41
N ASP A 3 15.35 7.48 -6.66
CA ASP A 3 14.34 7.09 -7.65
C ASP A 3 13.48 5.86 -7.24
N ASP A 4 13.71 5.29 -6.06
CA ASP A 4 13.09 4.05 -5.61
C ASP A 4 11.75 4.24 -4.86
N GLN A 5 11.33 5.48 -4.55
CA GLN A 5 10.09 5.74 -3.80
C GLN A 5 9.00 6.41 -4.65
N VAL A 6 7.98 5.62 -5.01
CA VAL A 6 6.74 6.09 -5.67
C VAL A 6 5.86 6.92 -4.73
N LEU A 7 5.92 6.67 -3.42
CA LEU A 7 5.12 7.38 -2.40
C LEU A 7 5.88 8.55 -1.79
N TRP A 8 5.16 9.63 -1.50
CA TRP A 8 5.71 10.83 -0.88
C TRP A 8 5.93 10.63 0.64
N PRO A 9 6.93 11.30 1.25
CA PRO A 9 7.33 11.05 2.64
C PRO A 9 6.20 11.27 3.66
N GLU A 10 5.29 12.21 3.40
CA GLU A 10 4.20 12.56 4.34
C GLU A 10 3.03 11.55 4.34
N CYS A 11 3.02 10.59 3.41
CA CYS A 11 1.97 9.56 3.38
C CYS A 11 2.03 8.63 4.61
N GLY A 12 3.17 8.60 5.32
CA GLY A 12 3.37 7.79 6.53
C GLY A 12 3.62 6.30 6.24
N TRP A 13 3.84 5.95 4.98
CA TRP A 13 4.36 4.63 4.60
C TRP A 13 5.80 4.47 5.08
N GLN A 14 6.14 3.26 5.51
CA GLN A 14 7.50 2.89 5.87
C GLN A 14 7.92 1.75 4.95
N PRO A 15 9.08 1.84 4.27
CA PRO A 15 9.62 0.73 3.49
C PRO A 15 9.70 -0.53 4.37
N VAL A 16 9.22 -1.65 3.85
CA VAL A 16 9.27 -2.94 4.53
C VAL A 16 10.32 -3.78 3.83
N GLY A 17 11.29 -4.31 4.59
CA GLY A 17 12.32 -5.18 4.02
C GLY A 17 11.74 -6.53 3.58
N LEU A 18 12.36 -7.16 2.58
CA LEU A 18 11.94 -8.49 2.12
C LEU A 18 11.99 -9.54 3.25
N THR A 19 12.93 -9.39 4.19
CA THR A 19 13.05 -10.23 5.38
C THR A 19 11.86 -10.13 6.33
N ASP A 20 11.17 -8.98 6.35
CA ASP A 20 9.97 -8.78 7.16
C ASP A 20 8.71 -9.29 6.46
N LEU A 21 8.80 -9.72 5.19
CA LEU A 21 7.68 -10.25 4.39
C LEU A 21 7.72 -11.77 4.24
N ILE A 22 8.52 -12.47 5.05
CA ILE A 22 8.67 -13.93 4.96
C ILE A 22 7.40 -14.67 5.39
N THR A 23 6.62 -14.12 6.33
CA THR A 23 5.43 -14.80 6.87
C THR A 23 4.14 -14.20 6.34
N ALA A 24 3.12 -15.04 6.14
CA ALA A 24 1.79 -14.61 5.71
C ALA A 24 1.18 -13.54 6.66
N ALA A 25 1.41 -13.67 7.97
CA ALA A 25 0.98 -12.69 8.96
C ALA A 25 1.64 -11.32 8.75
N ALA A 26 2.93 -11.30 8.43
CA ALA A 26 3.67 -10.07 8.19
C ALA A 26 3.29 -9.42 6.84
N VAL A 27 3.08 -10.22 5.80
CA VAL A 27 2.53 -9.74 4.50
C VAL A 27 1.15 -9.11 4.71
N LYS A 28 0.25 -9.78 5.44
CA LYS A 28 -1.09 -9.25 5.74
C LYS A 28 -1.04 -7.94 6.54
N LYS A 29 -0.09 -7.82 7.46
CA LYS A 29 0.15 -6.60 8.25
C LYS A 29 0.67 -5.46 7.39
N ALA A 30 1.67 -5.72 6.54
CA ALA A 30 2.23 -4.74 5.62
C ALA A 30 1.18 -4.26 4.61
N TYR A 31 0.41 -5.19 4.04
CA TYR A 31 -0.69 -4.91 3.13
C TYR A 31 -1.73 -3.98 3.76
N ARG A 32 -2.23 -4.30 4.96
CA ARG A 32 -3.20 -3.46 5.68
C ARG A 32 -2.67 -2.05 5.94
N LYS A 33 -1.40 -1.93 6.37
CA LYS A 33 -0.75 -0.63 6.56
C LYS A 33 -0.68 0.16 5.25
N ALA A 34 -0.28 -0.49 4.16
CA ALA A 34 -0.17 0.14 2.85
C ALA A 34 -1.53 0.71 2.42
N THR A 35 -2.57 -0.12 2.48
CA THR A 35 -3.95 0.26 2.14
C THR A 35 -4.42 1.47 2.93
N LEU A 36 -4.11 1.56 4.23
CA LEU A 36 -4.49 2.70 5.07
C LEU A 36 -3.73 3.98 4.71
N CYS A 37 -2.43 3.89 4.43
CA CYS A 37 -1.59 5.04 4.08
C CYS A 37 -2.06 5.72 2.79
N ILE A 38 -2.45 4.92 1.81
CA ILE A 38 -2.86 5.37 0.47
C ILE A 38 -4.38 5.39 0.28
N HIS A 39 -5.16 5.15 1.34
CA HIS A 39 -6.62 5.23 1.27
C HIS A 39 -7.04 6.67 0.91
N PRO A 40 -7.98 6.87 -0.04
CA PRO A 40 -8.36 8.20 -0.51
C PRO A 40 -8.81 9.13 0.63
N ASP A 41 -9.57 8.62 1.61
CA ASP A 41 -9.98 9.40 2.80
C ASP A 41 -8.77 9.87 3.63
N LYS A 42 -7.76 9.02 3.84
CA LYS A 42 -6.56 9.40 4.62
C LYS A 42 -5.66 10.36 3.86
N VAL A 43 -5.51 10.15 2.56
CA VAL A 43 -4.77 11.03 1.66
C VAL A 43 -5.44 12.41 1.60
N GLN A 44 -6.78 12.46 1.58
CA GLN A 44 -7.55 13.69 1.62
C GLN A 44 -7.43 14.42 2.98
N GLN A 45 -7.52 13.70 4.10
CA GLN A 45 -7.35 14.26 5.45
C GLN A 45 -5.97 14.90 5.66
N LYS A 46 -4.94 14.39 4.96
CA LYS A 46 -3.56 14.91 5.02
C LYS A 46 -3.31 16.11 4.09
N GLY A 47 -4.34 16.63 3.41
CA GLY A 47 -4.18 17.78 2.53
C GLY A 47 -3.40 17.48 1.24
N ALA A 48 -3.46 16.24 0.75
CA ALA A 48 -2.70 15.84 -0.42
C ALA A 48 -3.05 16.65 -1.68
N ASN A 49 -2.03 16.96 -2.48
CA ASN A 49 -2.18 17.66 -3.75
C ASN A 49 -2.77 16.75 -4.85
N LEU A 50 -3.08 17.32 -6.03
CA LEU A 50 -3.69 16.58 -7.14
C LEU A 50 -2.83 15.39 -7.61
N GLN A 51 -1.50 15.56 -7.68
CA GLN A 51 -0.58 14.50 -8.10
C GLN A 51 -0.56 13.34 -7.10
N GLN A 52 -0.51 13.65 -5.79
CA GLN A 52 -0.53 12.68 -4.71
C GLN A 52 -1.84 11.89 -4.67
N LYS A 53 -2.99 12.54 -4.92
CA LYS A 53 -4.28 11.85 -5.05
C LYS A 53 -4.29 10.87 -6.22
N TYR A 54 -3.78 11.29 -7.37
CA TYR A 54 -3.68 10.43 -8.56
C TYR A 54 -2.78 9.21 -8.31
N ILE A 55 -1.59 9.43 -7.71
CA ILE A 55 -0.66 8.35 -7.35
C ILE A 55 -1.31 7.40 -6.34
N ALA A 56 -1.96 7.92 -5.30
CA ALA A 56 -2.66 7.10 -4.32
C ALA A 56 -3.73 6.23 -4.95
N GLU A 57 -4.55 6.78 -5.86
CA GLU A 57 -5.59 6.04 -6.57
C GLU A 57 -4.99 4.88 -7.38
N LYS A 58 -3.95 5.15 -8.18
CA LYS A 58 -3.27 4.10 -8.96
C LYS A 58 -2.62 3.03 -8.09
N VAL A 59 -1.94 3.43 -7.01
CA VAL A 59 -1.32 2.48 -6.08
C VAL A 59 -2.38 1.69 -5.32
N PHE A 60 -3.53 2.28 -4.99
CA PHE A 60 -4.65 1.62 -4.32
C PHE A 60 -5.28 0.54 -5.18
N ASP A 61 -5.50 0.83 -6.46
CA ASP A 61 -6.03 -0.12 -7.42
C ASP A 61 -5.08 -1.31 -7.63
N LEU A 62 -3.77 -1.02 -7.78
CA LEU A 62 -2.74 -2.07 -7.87
C LEU A 62 -2.69 -2.94 -6.61
N LEU A 63 -2.73 -2.32 -5.43
CA LEU A 63 -2.78 -3.03 -4.16
C LEU A 63 -4.03 -3.90 -4.04
N LYS A 64 -5.20 -3.48 -4.57
CA LYS A 64 -6.40 -4.31 -4.55
C LYS A 64 -6.36 -5.49 -5.52
N PHE A 65 -5.63 -5.36 -6.62
CA PHE A 65 -5.56 -6.40 -7.65
C PHE A 65 -4.67 -7.58 -7.22
N PHE A 66 -3.51 -7.31 -6.63
CA PHE A 66 -2.52 -8.32 -6.25
C PHE A 66 -3.03 -9.40 -5.26
N PRO A 67 -3.72 -9.07 -4.14
CA PRO A 67 -4.24 -10.05 -3.21
C PRO A 67 -5.45 -10.78 -3.78
N LYS A 68 -6.16 -10.27 -4.79
CA LYS A 68 -7.22 -11.06 -5.43
C LYS A 68 -6.66 -12.28 -6.19
N LEU A 69 -5.42 -12.21 -6.65
CA LEU A 69 -4.77 -13.34 -7.31
C LEU A 69 -4.06 -14.27 -6.32
N VAL A 70 -3.52 -13.73 -5.21
CA VAL A 70 -2.76 -14.51 -4.22
C VAL A 70 -3.64 -15.03 -3.08
N VAL A 71 -4.68 -14.30 -2.67
CA VAL A 71 -5.55 -14.63 -1.51
C VAL A 71 -6.83 -15.36 -1.93
N ALA A 72 -7.26 -15.29 -3.20
CA ALA A 72 -8.36 -16.14 -3.69
C ALA A 72 -8.03 -17.66 -3.65
N GLY A 73 -6.75 -18.02 -3.50
CA GLY A 73 -6.33 -19.39 -3.19
C GLY A 73 -6.26 -19.74 -1.69
N TRP A 74 -6.56 -18.79 -0.80
CA TRP A 74 -6.41 -18.92 0.67
C TRP A 74 -7.72 -18.73 1.44
N ASP A 75 -8.80 -18.29 0.78
CA ASP A 75 -10.17 -18.27 1.35
C ASP A 75 -10.96 -19.58 1.07
N LEU A 76 -10.30 -20.61 0.51
CA LEU A 76 -10.86 -21.96 0.28
C LEU A 76 -10.14 -23.05 1.10
N LEU A 77 -9.43 -22.68 2.17
CA LEU A 77 -8.93 -23.62 3.18
C LEU A 77 -9.35 -23.17 4.59
#